data_AF-A0A3A0EGD8-F1
#
_entry.id   AF-A0A3A0EGD8-F1
#
_cell.length_a   1.000
_cell.length_b   1.000
_cell.length_c   1.000
_cell.angle_alpha   90.00
_cell.angle_beta   90.00
_cell.angle_gamma   90.00
#
_symmetry.space_group_name_H-M   'P 1'
#
loop_
_entity.id
_entity.type
_entity.pdbx_description
1 polymer ?
#
loop_
_entity_poly.entity_id
_entity_poly.type
_entity_poly.pdbx_seq_one_letter_code
_entity_poly.pdbx_strand_id
1 'polypeptide(L)'
;MPDASRRKVAAGSRHRNTKASVTSKAPSPSAGKAGARRAAGSAASRAPAGAAKSAASAGPRPADARGASAPAASPAARGSATAQVRLPTDRLGQIQAEYVQRLGALMSGAPMPETRDRRFAGDAWKQGPFAWAAGLYQLNAEFMQKLADAVEGDRRARDRIRFATQQWVDAMSPANFLVTNPEAQRRLLETRGESLRAGMRNLLGDLNKGRISQTDETAFEVGRNVATSPGSVIYQNELIQIIQYAPSTPVVGSRPLLMVPPCINKFYILDLQPENSLVAYAVAQGHTVFMLSWRNVKADLGHLGWDDYLESGVIEAMRVVREISGQPRINVLGFCVGGTLLGTTAAVLAARGEQWIESMTLLTTFLDFSEPGVLGVFIDEDFVAWRESTIGRGGLVHGRELAVTFNFLRPNDLVWNYVVSSYLKGEAPPAFDLLYWNSDSTNLPGPMYCWYLRHTYLQNELREPGRLICAGVPVDLGEIDVPTYIYGSREDHIVPWHGAYESTRLLAGPLRFVLGASGHIAGVINPASKGKRSHWIGESLPEKADDWLAAATEHPGSWWPDWAKWLAEFAGGRVPAPKQPGDARFRALEPAPGSYVKEKAD
;
A
#
# COMPACT_ATOMS: atom_id res chain seq x y z
N MET A 1 -45.33 44.82 -7.51
CA MET A 1 -46.65 44.59 -6.87
C MET A 1 -47.71 45.00 -7.89
N PRO A 2 -48.81 44.24 -8.07
CA PRO A 2 -49.32 43.13 -7.25
C PRO A 2 -49.28 41.80 -8.04
N ASP A 3 -49.06 40.59 -7.51
CA ASP A 3 -49.61 39.84 -6.37
C ASP A 3 -51.13 39.61 -6.40
N ALA A 4 -51.55 38.33 -6.50
CA ALA A 4 -52.74 37.77 -5.84
C ALA A 4 -53.15 36.40 -6.43
N SER A 5 -52.69 35.34 -5.77
CA SER A 5 -53.50 34.28 -5.15
C SER A 5 -54.94 33.97 -5.63
N ARG A 6 -55.23 32.66 -5.84
CA ARG A 6 -56.44 31.91 -5.38
C ARG A 6 -56.06 30.41 -5.38
N ARG A 7 -55.93 29.71 -4.23
CA ARG A 7 -56.95 29.10 -3.32
C ARG A 7 -57.97 28.23 -4.07
N LYS A 8 -58.42 27.04 -3.63
CA LYS A 8 -58.23 26.16 -2.46
C LYS A 8 -59.14 24.90 -2.68
N VAL A 9 -58.73 23.73 -2.16
CA VAL A 9 -59.51 22.73 -1.34
C VAL A 9 -60.70 22.02 -2.04
N ALA A 10 -61.00 20.71 -1.95
CA ALA A 10 -61.02 19.65 -0.91
C ALA A 10 -61.32 18.30 -1.64
N ALA A 11 -61.37 17.06 -1.10
CA ALA A 11 -61.30 16.45 0.23
C ALA A 11 -61.35 14.90 0.08
N GLY A 12 -60.95 14.19 1.16
CA GLY A 12 -61.43 12.84 1.56
C GLY A 12 -60.60 11.67 1.00
N SER A 13 -60.09 10.70 1.76
CA SER A 13 -60.55 10.02 2.99
C SER A 13 -59.36 9.23 3.58
N ARG A 14 -58.92 9.40 4.85
CA ARG A 14 -59.20 8.55 6.06
C ARG A 14 -59.30 7.04 5.74
N HIS A 15 -58.76 6.06 6.47
CA HIS A 15 -58.23 5.81 7.83
C HIS A 15 -57.46 4.45 7.71
N ARG A 16 -56.52 3.99 8.55
CA ARG A 16 -56.65 3.69 9.98
C ARG A 16 -55.29 3.15 10.46
N ASN A 17 -54.90 3.59 11.66
CA ASN A 17 -53.75 3.14 12.42
C ASN A 17 -54.24 2.09 13.42
N THR A 18 -53.62 0.92 13.50
CA THR A 18 -53.86 -0.05 14.58
C THR A 18 -52.54 -0.62 15.09
N LYS A 19 -52.18 -0.17 16.30
CA LYS A 19 -51.25 -0.85 17.21
C LYS A 19 -51.86 -2.19 17.63
N ALA A 20 -51.06 -3.26 17.60
CA ALA A 20 -51.34 -4.47 18.37
C ALA A 20 -50.05 -4.93 19.05
N SER A 21 -50.05 -4.78 20.37
CA SER A 21 -49.15 -5.42 21.32
C SER A 21 -49.35 -6.92 21.32
N VAL A 22 -48.26 -7.69 21.22
CA VAL A 22 -48.27 -9.11 21.59
C VAL A 22 -47.16 -9.38 22.59
N THR A 23 -47.63 -9.96 23.69
CA THR A 23 -46.97 -10.31 24.95
C THR A 23 -45.91 -11.39 24.80
N SER A 24 -44.80 -11.19 25.51
CA SER A 24 -43.78 -12.18 25.83
C SER A 24 -44.33 -13.34 26.67
N LYS A 25 -43.97 -14.58 26.31
CA LYS A 25 -44.01 -15.72 27.25
C LYS A 25 -42.82 -16.65 26.98
N ALA A 26 -41.93 -16.73 27.97
CA ALA A 26 -40.86 -17.71 28.08
C ALA A 26 -41.44 -19.12 28.32
N PRO A 27 -40.60 -20.16 28.18
CA PRO A 27 -40.26 -20.88 29.40
C PRO A 27 -38.78 -21.29 29.50
N SER A 28 -38.24 -21.20 30.72
CA SER A 28 -37.06 -21.96 31.19
C SER A 28 -37.54 -23.06 32.17
N PRO A 29 -36.66 -23.77 32.89
CA PRO A 29 -36.12 -25.09 32.54
C PRO A 29 -36.64 -26.18 33.51
N SER A 30 -36.40 -27.46 33.21
CA SER A 30 -36.50 -28.51 34.24
C SER A 30 -35.33 -29.48 34.18
N ALA A 31 -34.79 -29.73 35.38
CA ALA A 31 -33.71 -30.63 35.71
C ALA A 31 -34.27 -31.89 36.41
N GLY A 32 -33.51 -32.99 36.38
CA GLY A 32 -33.70 -34.18 37.23
C GLY A 32 -33.25 -35.46 36.51
N LYS A 33 -32.00 -35.88 36.61
CA LYS A 33 -31.35 -36.72 37.65
C LYS A 33 -31.59 -38.25 37.52
N ALA A 34 -30.46 -38.93 37.26
CA ALA A 34 -29.85 -40.03 38.02
C ALA A 34 -30.20 -41.52 37.75
N GLY A 35 -29.11 -42.33 37.69
CA GLY A 35 -29.03 -43.75 38.09
C GLY A 35 -28.70 -44.71 36.93
N ALA A 36 -27.44 -45.04 36.59
CA ALA A 36 -26.43 -45.87 37.27
C ALA A 36 -26.69 -47.40 37.28
N ARG A 37 -25.84 -48.16 36.57
CA ARG A 37 -25.10 -49.41 36.98
C ARG A 37 -24.39 -50.01 35.72
N ARG A 38 -23.05 -50.13 35.70
CA ARG A 38 -22.18 -51.26 36.18
C ARG A 38 -22.34 -52.54 35.31
N ALA A 39 -21.32 -53.28 34.89
CA ALA A 39 -19.93 -53.42 35.35
C ALA A 39 -19.00 -54.16 34.36
N ALA A 40 -17.69 -54.04 34.64
CA ALA A 40 -16.56 -55.01 34.58
C ALA A 40 -16.08 -55.62 33.24
N GLY A 41 -14.77 -55.77 32.99
CA GLY A 41 -13.63 -55.48 33.87
C GLY A 41 -12.24 -55.87 33.34
N SER A 42 -11.28 -55.77 34.28
CA SER A 42 -9.91 -56.35 34.39
C SER A 42 -8.90 -56.05 33.27
N ALA A 43 -7.83 -55.24 33.45
CA ALA A 43 -6.67 -55.28 34.35
C ALA A 43 -5.61 -56.36 34.02
N ALA A 44 -4.36 -55.93 33.73
CA ALA A 44 -3.13 -56.39 34.41
C ALA A 44 -1.84 -55.77 33.80
N SER A 45 -1.00 -55.26 34.68
CA SER A 45 0.40 -54.84 34.53
C SER A 45 1.39 -56.01 34.40
N ARG A 46 2.55 -55.81 33.76
CA ARG A 46 3.89 -56.15 34.30
C ARG A 46 5.03 -55.85 33.31
N ALA A 47 6.09 -55.20 33.80
CA ALA A 47 7.44 -55.30 33.24
C ALA A 47 8.08 -56.64 33.64
N PRO A 48 9.16 -57.07 32.96
CA PRO A 48 10.47 -56.99 33.64
C PRO A 48 11.65 -56.59 32.74
N ALA A 49 12.75 -56.29 33.43
CA ALA A 49 14.07 -55.90 32.94
C ALA A 49 14.88 -57.06 32.29
N GLY A 50 15.88 -56.71 31.47
CA GLY A 50 16.91 -57.64 30.97
C GLY A 50 17.95 -56.93 30.09
N ALA A 51 19.21 -56.92 30.53
CA ALA A 51 20.32 -56.13 30.02
C ALA A 51 20.99 -56.67 28.74
N ALA A 52 21.63 -55.77 27.96
CA ALA A 52 23.10 -55.64 27.84
C ALA A 52 23.66 -55.42 26.40
N LYS A 53 24.64 -54.49 26.35
CA LYS A 53 25.69 -54.21 25.33
C LYS A 53 25.26 -53.32 24.14
N SER A 54 25.96 -52.24 23.75
CA SER A 54 27.36 -51.84 23.95
C SER A 54 27.62 -50.31 23.85
N ALA A 55 28.64 -49.87 24.60
CA ALA A 55 29.65 -48.81 24.34
C ALA A 55 29.25 -47.58 23.47
N ALA A 56 29.11 -46.37 24.00
CA ALA A 56 30.14 -45.44 24.54
C ALA A 56 31.00 -44.73 23.47
N SER A 57 30.72 -43.45 23.21
CA SER A 57 31.72 -42.36 23.23
C SER A 57 31.09 -40.96 23.12
N ALA A 58 31.12 -40.24 24.25
CA ALA A 58 31.30 -38.80 24.46
C ALA A 58 30.80 -37.77 23.42
N GLY A 59 29.79 -36.98 23.82
CA GLY A 59 29.66 -35.58 23.43
C GLY A 59 29.40 -34.72 24.68
N PRO A 60 30.15 -33.63 24.95
CA PRO A 60 29.82 -32.72 26.03
C PRO A 60 28.72 -31.74 25.61
N ARG A 61 27.83 -31.46 26.56
CA ARG A 61 26.69 -30.52 26.49
C ARG A 61 27.15 -29.07 26.27
N PRO A 62 26.29 -28.19 25.71
CA PRO A 62 26.59 -26.77 25.59
C PRO A 62 26.38 -26.07 26.94
N ALA A 63 27.36 -25.28 27.36
CA ALA A 63 27.24 -24.32 28.45
C ALA A 63 27.10 -22.90 27.88
N ASP A 64 26.17 -22.17 28.47
CA ASP A 64 26.14 -20.71 28.64
C ASP A 64 26.02 -19.80 27.40
N ALA A 65 24.76 -19.53 27.05
CA ALA A 65 24.35 -18.34 26.33
C ALA A 65 24.43 -17.10 27.24
N ARG A 66 25.47 -16.28 27.08
CA ARG A 66 25.50 -14.86 27.51
C ARG A 66 26.29 -14.03 26.51
N GLY A 67 25.67 -12.97 26.00
CA GLY A 67 26.34 -11.82 25.38
C GLY A 67 26.34 -11.78 23.85
N ALA A 68 25.24 -11.33 23.25
CA ALA A 68 25.26 -10.81 21.88
C ALA A 68 25.87 -9.40 21.90
N SER A 69 27.16 -9.30 21.61
CA SER A 69 27.85 -8.05 21.32
C SER A 69 27.50 -7.56 19.90
N ALA A 70 27.24 -6.26 19.77
CA ALA A 70 27.04 -5.56 18.50
C ALA A 70 28.14 -5.87 17.47
N PRO A 71 27.85 -5.93 16.16
CA PRO A 71 28.88 -6.20 15.17
C PRO A 71 29.84 -5.01 15.08
N ALA A 72 31.11 -5.30 15.36
CA ALA A 72 32.22 -4.37 15.21
C ALA A 72 32.45 -4.03 13.73
N ALA A 73 32.61 -2.73 13.45
CA ALA A 73 33.01 -2.23 12.15
C ALA A 73 34.40 -2.76 11.75
N SER A 74 34.53 -3.35 10.57
CA SER A 74 35.83 -3.67 9.97
C SER A 74 36.41 -2.44 9.25
N PRO A 75 37.71 -2.10 9.43
CA PRO A 75 38.33 -0.94 8.81
C PRO A 75 39.04 -1.33 7.52
N ALA A 76 38.42 -1.11 6.36
CA ALA A 76 39.12 -1.04 5.07
C ALA A 76 38.23 -0.40 3.99
N ALA A 77 38.01 0.91 4.06
CA ALA A 77 37.47 1.70 2.95
C ALA A 77 38.56 2.67 2.49
N ARG A 78 39.25 2.35 1.39
CA ARG A 78 39.99 3.34 0.60
C ARG A 78 39.10 3.79 -0.53
N GLY A 79 38.72 5.07 -0.51
CA GLY A 79 38.29 5.82 -1.69
C GLY A 79 36.80 5.80 -2.01
N SER A 80 35.96 6.32 -1.11
CA SER A 80 34.68 6.92 -1.52
C SER A 80 34.86 8.44 -1.50
N ALA A 81 34.69 9.09 -2.65
CA ALA A 81 34.63 10.54 -2.74
C ALA A 81 33.43 11.00 -1.94
N THR A 82 33.66 11.51 -0.72
CA THR A 82 32.60 12.10 0.10
C THR A 82 31.99 13.26 -0.67
N ALA A 83 30.73 13.12 -1.09
CA ALA A 83 29.95 14.20 -1.65
C ALA A 83 30.07 15.42 -0.73
N GLN A 84 30.61 16.52 -1.24
CA GLN A 84 30.80 17.74 -0.46
C GLN A 84 29.45 18.40 -0.24
N VAL A 85 28.81 18.05 0.87
CA VAL A 85 27.62 18.71 1.36
C VAL A 85 28.04 20.05 1.98
N ARG A 86 27.35 21.14 1.63
CA ARG A 86 27.62 22.49 2.14
C ARG A 86 26.36 23.11 2.70
N LEU A 87 26.50 23.93 3.73
CA LEU A 87 25.41 24.75 4.25
C LEU A 87 25.82 26.21 4.06
N PRO A 88 25.15 26.98 3.20
CA PRO A 88 25.51 28.38 2.95
C PRO A 88 25.49 29.18 4.24
N THR A 89 26.59 29.88 4.54
CA THR A 89 26.76 30.66 5.79
C THR A 89 25.66 31.70 5.97
N ASP A 90 25.23 32.32 4.88
CA ASP A 90 24.17 33.34 4.91
C ASP A 90 22.82 32.73 5.26
N ARG A 91 22.49 31.55 4.69
CA ARG A 91 21.25 30.83 5.01
C ARG A 91 21.29 30.29 6.44
N LEU A 92 22.42 29.76 6.88
CA LEU A 92 22.62 29.33 8.27
C LEU A 92 22.39 30.51 9.24
N GLY A 93 22.97 31.67 8.96
CA GLY A 93 22.79 32.88 9.77
C GLY A 93 21.33 33.33 9.83
N GLN A 94 20.61 33.32 8.70
CA GLN A 94 19.17 33.63 8.64
C GLN A 94 18.34 32.66 9.49
N ILE A 95 18.58 31.35 9.36
CA ILE A 95 17.85 30.31 10.08
C ILE A 95 18.12 30.40 11.60
N GLN A 96 19.38 30.65 11.99
CA GLN A 96 19.76 30.85 13.39
C GLN A 96 19.14 32.12 13.99
N ALA A 97 19.15 33.23 13.26
CA ALA A 97 18.55 34.49 13.71
C ALA A 97 17.04 34.34 13.93
N GLU A 98 16.34 33.69 12.99
CA GLU A 98 14.91 33.39 13.12
C GLU A 98 14.64 32.50 14.35
N TYR A 99 15.45 31.45 14.54
CA TYR A 99 15.31 30.56 15.69
C TYR A 99 15.46 31.29 17.02
N VAL A 100 16.51 32.10 17.18
CA VAL A 100 16.76 32.89 18.40
C VAL A 100 15.62 33.87 18.65
N GLN A 101 15.13 34.54 17.62
CA GLN A 101 13.99 35.46 17.73
C GLN A 101 12.72 34.74 18.23
N ARG A 102 12.40 33.59 17.62
CA ARG A 102 11.20 32.80 17.97
C ARG A 102 11.34 32.14 19.34
N LEU A 103 12.53 31.67 19.70
CA LEU A 103 12.82 31.16 21.03
C LEU A 103 12.66 32.26 22.09
N GLY A 104 13.15 33.48 21.81
CA GLY A 104 12.95 34.64 22.68
C GLY A 104 11.48 34.98 22.88
N ALA A 105 10.68 34.96 21.81
CA ALA A 105 9.23 35.16 21.88
C ALA A 105 8.54 34.06 22.72
N LEU A 106 8.93 32.81 22.52
CA LEU A 106 8.43 31.66 23.29
C LEU A 106 8.75 31.80 24.79
N MET A 107 9.99 32.16 25.12
CA MET A 107 10.43 32.39 26.50
C MET A 107 9.74 33.59 27.16
N SER A 108 9.26 34.54 26.36
CA SER A 108 8.53 35.74 26.83
C SER A 108 7.03 35.51 26.99
N GLY A 109 6.55 34.27 26.83
CA GLY A 109 5.14 33.92 27.00
C GLY A 109 4.24 34.27 25.81
N ALA A 110 4.80 34.46 24.61
CA ALA A 110 4.00 34.62 23.40
C ALA A 110 3.12 33.37 23.15
N PRO A 111 1.93 33.52 22.57
CA PRO A 111 1.08 32.38 22.22
C PRO A 111 1.82 31.43 21.29
N MET A 112 1.68 30.13 21.55
CA MET A 112 2.25 29.11 20.67
C MET A 112 1.59 29.20 19.29
N PRO A 113 2.37 29.16 18.19
CA PRO A 113 1.78 29.05 16.86
C PRO A 113 0.90 27.80 16.78
N GLU A 114 -0.22 27.87 16.04
CA GLU A 114 -1.07 26.70 15.85
C GLU A 114 -0.28 25.57 15.20
N THR A 115 -0.24 24.42 15.88
CA THR A 115 0.41 23.22 15.40
C THR A 115 -0.39 22.57 14.28
N ARG A 116 0.27 22.25 13.17
CA ARG A 116 -0.28 21.38 12.12
C ARG A 116 -0.13 19.89 12.46
N ASP A 117 0.69 19.56 13.46
CA ASP A 117 0.91 18.19 13.91
C ASP A 117 -0.27 17.71 14.77
N ARG A 118 -0.98 16.70 14.25
CA ARG A 118 -2.19 16.15 14.87
C ARG A 118 -1.91 15.50 16.22
N ARG A 119 -0.66 15.13 16.54
CA ARG A 119 -0.27 14.60 17.86
C ARG A 119 -0.57 15.56 19.00
N PHE A 120 -0.59 16.87 18.72
CA PHE A 120 -0.81 17.92 19.70
C PHE A 120 -2.20 18.57 19.60
N ALA A 121 -3.16 17.92 18.90
CA ALA A 121 -4.48 18.50 18.64
C ALA A 121 -5.39 18.58 19.89
N GLY A 122 -5.20 17.67 20.86
CA GLY A 122 -6.06 17.59 22.03
C GLY A 122 -5.83 18.73 23.04
N ASP A 123 -6.87 19.06 23.80
CA ASP A 123 -6.84 20.22 24.72
C ASP A 123 -5.79 20.09 25.84
N ALA A 124 -5.40 18.88 26.19
CA ALA A 124 -4.34 18.61 27.17
C ALA A 124 -2.97 19.14 26.73
N TRP A 125 -2.77 19.37 25.43
CA TRP A 125 -1.55 19.96 24.87
C TRP A 125 -1.58 21.48 24.81
N LYS A 126 -2.71 22.13 25.12
CA LYS A 126 -2.89 23.58 24.96
C LYS A 126 -2.55 24.39 26.22
N GLN A 127 -2.26 23.73 27.33
CA GLN A 127 -2.05 24.40 28.63
C GLN A 127 -0.84 23.86 29.39
N GLY A 128 -0.28 24.70 30.27
CA GLY A 128 0.75 24.32 31.23
C GLY A 128 2.09 23.89 30.61
N PRO A 129 2.88 23.04 31.30
CA PRO A 129 4.21 22.64 30.83
C PRO A 129 4.19 21.83 29.53
N PHE A 130 3.08 21.16 29.21
CA PHE A 130 2.93 20.37 27.98
C PHE A 130 2.79 21.23 26.73
N ALA A 131 2.12 22.38 26.83
CA ALA A 131 2.07 23.35 25.73
C ALA A 131 3.45 23.91 25.41
N TRP A 132 4.23 24.21 26.44
CA TRP A 132 5.60 24.68 26.28
C TRP A 132 6.49 23.60 25.63
N ALA A 133 6.41 22.36 26.11
CA ALA A 133 7.13 21.23 25.51
C ALA A 133 6.75 20.99 24.04
N ALA A 134 5.46 21.06 23.71
CA ALA A 134 4.96 20.83 22.36
C ALA A 134 5.48 21.87 21.35
N GLY A 135 5.43 23.17 21.66
CA GLY A 135 5.96 24.14 20.70
C GLY A 135 7.45 24.46 20.83
N LEU A 136 8.13 24.12 21.94
CA LEU A 136 9.59 24.01 21.92
C LEU A 136 10.03 22.91 20.95
N TYR A 137 9.37 21.74 21.01
CA TYR A 137 9.55 20.68 20.04
C TYR A 137 9.28 21.18 18.61
N GLN A 138 8.14 21.84 18.37
CA GLN A 138 7.80 22.34 17.04
C GLN A 138 8.81 23.35 16.50
N LEU A 139 9.28 24.28 17.34
CA LEU A 139 10.32 25.23 16.97
C LEU A 139 11.62 24.52 16.59
N ASN A 140 12.05 23.54 17.38
CA ASN A 140 13.25 22.75 17.10
C ASN A 140 13.08 21.89 15.84
N ALA A 141 11.90 21.30 15.63
CA ALA A 141 11.57 20.52 14.45
C ALA A 141 11.65 21.39 13.18
N GLU A 142 11.01 22.56 13.18
CA GLU A 142 11.06 23.51 12.06
C GLU A 142 12.47 24.01 11.79
N PHE A 143 13.26 24.27 12.85
CA PHE A 143 14.66 24.66 12.72
C PHE A 143 15.50 23.57 12.07
N MET A 144 15.43 22.34 12.57
CA MET A 144 16.16 21.20 12.02
C MET A 144 15.75 20.94 10.56
N GLN A 145 14.46 21.05 10.24
CA GLN A 145 13.97 20.89 8.87
C GLN A 145 14.49 21.99 7.95
N LYS A 146 14.48 23.26 8.38
CA LYS A 146 15.05 24.37 7.62
C LYS A 146 16.54 24.21 7.37
N LEU A 147 17.30 23.72 8.37
CA LEU A 147 18.71 23.39 8.19
C LEU A 147 18.91 22.31 7.14
N ALA A 148 18.15 21.22 7.21
CA ALA A 148 18.20 20.14 6.24
C ALA A 148 17.82 20.60 4.82
N ASP A 149 16.83 21.49 4.70
CA ASP A 149 16.37 22.05 3.43
C ASP A 149 17.36 23.05 2.82
N ALA A 150 18.15 23.73 3.65
CA ALA A 150 19.17 24.67 3.22
C ALA A 150 20.49 23.99 2.82
N VAL A 151 20.62 22.69 3.02
CA VAL A 151 21.79 21.93 2.58
C VAL A 151 21.91 21.96 1.06
N GLU A 152 23.08 22.31 0.57
CA GLU A 152 23.47 22.27 -0.84
C GLU A 152 24.41 21.09 -1.10
N GLY A 153 24.31 20.51 -2.30
CA GLY A 153 25.13 19.38 -2.71
C GLY A 153 24.35 18.45 -3.64
N ASP A 154 24.89 17.24 -3.79
CA ASP A 154 24.25 16.16 -4.54
C ASP A 154 22.81 15.89 -4.03
N ARG A 155 21.87 15.70 -4.96
CA ARG A 155 20.44 15.55 -4.65
C ARG A 155 20.21 14.39 -3.67
N ARG A 156 20.86 13.26 -3.91
CA ARG A 156 20.70 12.05 -3.10
C ARG A 156 21.24 12.24 -1.67
N ALA A 157 22.36 12.96 -1.53
CA ALA A 157 22.87 13.34 -0.21
C ALA A 157 21.89 14.28 0.53
N ARG A 158 21.29 15.26 -0.15
CA ARG A 158 20.26 16.13 0.44
C ARG A 158 19.02 15.37 0.89
N ASP A 159 18.51 14.47 0.05
CA ASP A 159 17.34 13.67 0.37
C ASP A 159 17.61 12.72 1.55
N ARG A 160 18.82 12.14 1.64
CA ARG A 160 19.30 11.38 2.81
C ARG A 160 19.28 12.21 4.10
N ILE A 161 19.81 13.44 4.05
CA ILE A 161 19.85 14.33 5.22
C ILE A 161 18.44 14.76 5.62
N ARG A 162 17.61 15.15 4.65
CA ARG A 162 16.20 15.51 4.88
C ARG A 162 15.45 14.36 5.55
N PHE A 163 15.57 13.16 4.99
CA PHE A 163 14.93 11.98 5.53
C PHE A 163 15.42 11.65 6.94
N ALA A 164 16.73 11.55 7.16
CA ALA A 164 17.31 11.27 8.48
C ALA A 164 16.88 12.32 9.52
N THR A 165 16.89 13.60 9.16
CA THR A 165 16.42 14.68 10.03
C THR A 165 14.96 14.49 10.40
N GLN A 166 14.09 14.19 9.44
CA GLN A 166 12.67 13.93 9.70
C GLN A 166 12.47 12.73 10.65
N GLN A 167 13.19 11.62 10.46
CA GLN A 167 13.11 10.45 11.34
C GLN A 167 13.51 10.80 12.78
N TRP A 168 14.60 11.56 12.95
CA TRP A 168 15.08 12.02 14.26
C TRP A 168 14.09 12.96 14.94
N VAL A 169 13.59 13.94 14.20
CA VAL A 169 12.57 14.88 14.69
C VAL A 169 11.34 14.10 15.15
N ASP A 170 10.80 13.21 14.33
CA ASP A 170 9.59 12.46 14.68
C ASP A 170 9.76 11.54 15.88
N ALA A 171 10.94 10.91 16.03
CA ALA A 171 11.26 10.06 17.15
C ALA A 171 11.37 10.81 18.49
N MET A 172 11.88 12.06 18.45
CA MET A 172 12.08 12.91 19.64
C MET A 172 10.81 13.65 20.08
N SER A 173 9.67 13.40 19.44
CA SER A 173 8.41 14.04 19.83
C SER A 173 8.03 13.70 21.29
N PRO A 174 7.68 14.71 22.11
CA PRO A 174 7.25 14.48 23.49
C PRO A 174 5.95 13.67 23.58
N ALA A 175 5.18 13.59 22.48
CA ALA A 175 3.99 12.74 22.43
C ALA A 175 4.32 11.25 22.49
N ASN A 176 5.55 10.84 22.13
CA ASN A 176 5.92 9.42 22.03
C ASN A 176 6.22 8.74 23.38
N PHE A 177 6.29 9.51 24.48
CA PHE A 177 6.71 8.98 25.79
C PHE A 177 5.64 9.23 26.86
N LEU A 178 5.36 8.23 27.70
CA LEU A 178 4.34 8.32 28.76
C LEU A 178 4.59 9.51 29.71
N VAL A 179 5.85 9.77 30.07
CA VAL A 179 6.24 10.84 31.02
C VAL A 179 5.96 12.24 30.48
N THR A 180 5.94 12.42 29.16
CA THR A 180 5.75 13.72 28.51
C THR A 180 4.43 13.82 27.74
N ASN A 181 3.62 12.76 27.73
CA ASN A 181 2.32 12.72 27.05
C ASN A 181 1.15 12.91 28.06
N PRO A 182 0.52 14.10 28.10
CA PRO A 182 -0.53 14.39 29.08
C PRO A 182 -1.82 13.60 28.82
N GLU A 183 -2.10 13.23 27.57
CA GLU A 183 -3.29 12.44 27.25
C GLU A 183 -3.14 10.99 27.73
N ALA A 184 -1.95 10.41 27.56
CA ALA A 184 -1.65 9.08 28.07
C ALA A 184 -1.64 9.05 29.61
N GLN A 185 -1.09 10.09 30.26
CA GLN A 185 -1.15 10.23 31.72
C GLN A 185 -2.59 10.37 32.23
N ARG A 186 -3.40 11.20 31.59
CA ARG A 186 -4.81 11.34 31.93
C ARG A 186 -5.54 10.01 31.79
N ARG A 187 -5.34 9.30 30.68
CA ARG A 187 -5.94 7.98 30.45
C ARG A 187 -5.51 6.94 31.49
N LEU A 188 -4.23 6.95 31.88
CA LEU A 188 -3.70 6.10 32.94
C LEU A 188 -4.45 6.33 34.27
N LEU A 189 -4.66 7.60 34.64
CA LEU A 189 -5.38 7.97 35.87
C LEU A 189 -6.87 7.60 35.78
N GLU A 190 -7.54 7.95 34.68
CA GLU A 190 -8.97 7.66 34.44
C GLU A 190 -9.27 6.15 34.50
N THR A 191 -8.39 5.33 33.94
CA THR A 191 -8.55 3.86 33.90
C THR A 191 -7.92 3.16 35.11
N ARG A 192 -7.36 3.91 36.07
CA ARG A 192 -6.64 3.37 37.24
C ARG A 192 -5.57 2.35 36.86
N GLY A 193 -4.84 2.60 35.77
CA GLY A 193 -3.75 1.74 35.30
C GLY A 193 -4.12 0.68 34.27
N GLU A 194 -5.41 0.40 34.02
CA GLU A 194 -5.79 -0.65 33.06
C GLU A 194 -5.38 -0.29 31.62
N SER A 195 -5.35 1.00 31.24
CA SER A 195 -4.86 1.41 29.92
C SER A 195 -3.40 0.99 29.67
N LEU A 196 -2.53 1.18 30.65
CA LEU A 196 -1.12 0.79 30.53
C LEU A 196 -0.96 -0.72 30.56
N ARG A 197 -1.77 -1.42 31.36
CA ARG A 197 -1.78 -2.89 31.35
C ARG A 197 -2.21 -3.43 29.98
N ALA A 198 -3.25 -2.84 29.38
CA ALA A 198 -3.69 -3.15 28.03
C ALA A 198 -2.59 -2.85 27.00
N GLY A 199 -1.97 -1.67 27.08
CA GLY A 199 -0.89 -1.30 26.16
C GLY A 199 0.35 -2.19 26.26
N MET A 200 0.70 -2.66 27.47
CA MET A 200 1.76 -3.65 27.66
C MET A 200 1.40 -5.00 27.04
N ARG A 201 0.13 -5.45 27.13
CA ARG A 201 -0.34 -6.66 26.43
C ARG A 201 -0.23 -6.50 24.91
N ASN A 202 -0.59 -5.34 24.38
CA ASN A 202 -0.48 -5.03 22.96
C ASN A 202 1.00 -5.07 22.52
N LEU A 203 1.90 -4.42 23.26
CA LEU A 203 3.34 -4.42 22.99
C LEU A 203 3.91 -5.84 23.00
N LEU A 204 3.58 -6.66 24.01
CA LEU A 204 4.03 -8.05 24.08
C LEU A 204 3.48 -8.89 22.91
N GLY A 205 2.22 -8.66 22.51
CA GLY A 205 1.63 -9.27 21.34
C GLY A 205 2.38 -8.92 20.06
N ASP A 206 2.73 -7.64 19.88
CA ASP A 206 3.46 -7.14 18.71
C ASP A 206 4.92 -7.62 18.69
N LEU A 207 5.58 -7.71 19.85
CA LEU A 207 6.92 -8.31 19.98
C LEU A 207 6.90 -9.79 19.55
N ASN A 208 5.87 -10.54 19.93
CA ASN A 208 5.72 -11.94 19.49
C ASN A 208 5.45 -12.06 17.98
N LYS A 209 4.75 -11.08 17.38
CA LYS A 209 4.54 -11.01 15.93
C LYS A 209 5.77 -10.50 15.16
N GLY A 210 6.71 -9.84 15.85
CA GLY A 210 7.85 -9.17 15.23
C GLY A 210 7.52 -7.89 14.46
N ARG A 211 6.31 -7.32 14.63
CA ARG A 211 5.86 -6.09 13.96
C ARG A 211 4.77 -5.36 14.75
N ILE A 212 4.65 -4.05 14.52
CA ILE A 212 3.61 -3.19 15.11
C ILE A 212 2.25 -3.51 14.46
N SER A 213 1.23 -3.77 15.27
CA SER A 213 -0.15 -3.96 14.78
C SER A 213 -0.82 -2.61 14.54
N GLN A 214 -1.01 -2.25 13.26
CA GLN A 214 -1.67 -0.99 12.86
C GLN A 214 -3.19 -1.13 12.70
N THR A 215 -3.70 -2.37 12.59
CA THR A 215 -5.13 -2.64 12.47
C THR A 215 -5.54 -3.91 13.21
N ASP A 216 -6.83 -4.06 13.51
CA ASP A 216 -7.41 -5.32 13.94
C ASP A 216 -7.49 -6.31 12.76
N GLU A 217 -6.53 -7.23 12.70
CA GLU A 217 -6.46 -8.27 11.68
C GLU A 217 -7.57 -9.32 11.78
N THR A 218 -8.28 -9.40 12.92
CA THR A 218 -9.41 -10.33 13.06
C THR A 218 -10.70 -9.78 12.45
N ALA A 219 -10.74 -8.47 12.18
CA ALA A 219 -11.89 -7.80 11.59
C ALA A 219 -12.05 -8.14 10.10
N PHE A 220 -10.98 -8.53 9.40
CA PHE A 220 -10.99 -8.75 7.95
C PHE A 220 -10.54 -10.15 7.55
N GLU A 221 -11.19 -10.69 6.53
CA GLU A 221 -10.91 -11.98 5.93
C GLU A 221 -11.12 -11.89 4.41
N VAL A 222 -10.05 -12.18 3.67
CA VAL A 222 -10.03 -12.12 2.20
C VAL A 222 -11.02 -13.12 1.60
N GLY A 223 -11.95 -12.60 0.80
CA GLY A 223 -13.07 -13.34 0.21
C GLY A 223 -14.33 -13.41 1.08
N ARG A 224 -14.31 -12.87 2.31
CA ARG A 224 -15.50 -12.77 3.17
C ARG A 224 -16.01 -11.35 3.32
N ASN A 225 -15.12 -10.40 3.61
CA ASN A 225 -15.48 -8.99 3.78
C ASN A 225 -14.48 -8.00 3.15
N VAL A 226 -13.38 -8.50 2.59
CA VAL A 226 -12.54 -7.77 1.62
C VAL A 226 -12.33 -8.65 0.39
N ALA A 227 -12.09 -8.08 -0.80
CA ALA A 227 -12.00 -8.82 -2.07
C ALA A 227 -13.26 -9.66 -2.36
N THR A 228 -14.44 -9.03 -2.21
CA THR A 228 -15.74 -9.71 -2.29
C THR A 228 -16.50 -9.44 -3.59
N SER A 229 -15.91 -8.74 -4.55
CA SER A 229 -16.53 -8.56 -5.86
C SER A 229 -16.77 -9.92 -6.52
N PRO A 230 -18.01 -10.26 -6.93
CA PRO A 230 -18.31 -11.58 -7.48
C PRO A 230 -17.52 -11.84 -8.76
N GLY A 231 -16.95 -13.03 -8.89
CA GLY A 231 -16.14 -13.39 -10.05
C GLY A 231 -15.69 -14.85 -9.98
N SER A 232 -14.86 -15.25 -10.94
CA SER A 232 -14.28 -16.60 -10.99
C SER A 232 -12.86 -16.54 -11.53
N VAL A 233 -11.98 -17.36 -10.95
CA VAL A 233 -10.68 -17.64 -11.55
C VAL A 233 -10.93 -18.45 -12.82
N ILE A 234 -10.48 -17.97 -13.97
CA ILE A 234 -10.68 -18.61 -15.28
C ILE A 234 -9.39 -19.20 -15.87
N TYR A 235 -8.25 -18.88 -15.26
CA TYR A 235 -6.95 -19.38 -15.65
C TYR A 235 -5.98 -19.32 -14.46
N GLN A 236 -5.05 -20.27 -14.43
CA GLN A 236 -3.98 -20.33 -13.44
C GLN A 236 -2.74 -20.97 -14.06
N ASN A 237 -1.57 -20.41 -13.75
CA ASN A 237 -0.27 -21.06 -13.91
C ASN A 237 0.52 -20.99 -12.59
N GLU A 238 1.81 -21.30 -12.61
CA GLU A 238 2.63 -21.31 -11.40
C GLU A 238 2.79 -19.95 -10.72
N LEU A 239 2.63 -18.84 -11.46
CA LEU A 239 2.88 -17.47 -10.99
C LEU A 239 1.61 -16.64 -10.79
N ILE A 240 0.56 -16.88 -11.58
CA ILE A 240 -0.65 -16.04 -11.59
C ILE A 240 -1.95 -16.86 -11.57
N GLN A 241 -2.98 -16.24 -11.02
CA GLN A 241 -4.39 -16.53 -11.32
C GLN A 241 -4.98 -15.36 -12.09
N ILE A 242 -5.91 -15.61 -13.01
CA ILE A 242 -6.67 -14.57 -13.70
C ILE A 242 -8.13 -14.68 -13.29
N ILE A 243 -8.64 -13.62 -12.67
CA ILE A 243 -10.03 -13.52 -12.22
C ILE A 243 -10.81 -12.78 -13.30
N GLN A 244 -11.95 -13.32 -13.71
CA GLN A 244 -12.98 -12.58 -14.45
C GLN A 244 -14.12 -12.23 -13.49
N TYR A 245 -14.45 -10.94 -13.37
CA TYR A 245 -15.55 -10.50 -12.53
C TYR A 245 -16.90 -10.67 -13.23
N ALA A 246 -17.92 -10.99 -12.44
CA ALA A 246 -19.28 -11.13 -12.92
C ALA A 246 -19.83 -9.74 -13.32
N PRO A 247 -20.46 -9.61 -14.50
CA PRO A 247 -21.00 -8.33 -14.93
C PRO A 247 -22.17 -7.88 -14.03
N SER A 248 -22.22 -6.59 -13.72
CA SER A 248 -23.35 -5.97 -12.99
C SER A 248 -24.30 -5.19 -13.90
N THR A 249 -24.07 -5.21 -15.22
CA THR A 249 -24.90 -4.55 -16.25
C THR A 249 -25.31 -5.58 -17.32
N PRO A 250 -26.46 -5.42 -17.98
CA PRO A 250 -26.90 -6.35 -19.04
C PRO A 250 -26.08 -6.21 -20.33
N VAL A 251 -25.38 -5.09 -20.50
CA VAL A 251 -24.61 -4.72 -21.68
C VAL A 251 -23.27 -4.16 -21.22
N VAL A 252 -22.20 -4.56 -21.87
CA VAL A 252 -20.81 -4.16 -21.60
C VAL A 252 -20.10 -3.71 -22.87
N GLY A 253 -18.94 -3.08 -22.74
CA GLY A 253 -18.03 -2.84 -23.87
C GLY A 253 -17.48 -4.15 -24.43
N SER A 254 -17.28 -4.22 -25.75
CA SER A 254 -16.72 -5.39 -26.42
C SER A 254 -15.26 -5.62 -26.04
N ARG A 255 -14.50 -4.56 -25.73
CA ARG A 255 -13.11 -4.65 -25.29
C ARG A 255 -13.04 -4.75 -23.76
N PRO A 256 -12.46 -5.83 -23.22
CA PRO A 256 -12.30 -5.99 -21.79
C PRO A 256 -11.22 -5.06 -21.23
N LEU A 257 -11.23 -4.92 -19.91
CA LEU A 257 -10.19 -4.28 -19.11
C LEU A 257 -9.43 -5.35 -18.33
N LEU A 258 -8.11 -5.44 -18.50
CA LEU A 258 -7.22 -6.24 -17.64
C LEU A 258 -6.50 -5.32 -16.65
N MET A 259 -6.65 -5.60 -15.35
CA MET A 259 -5.92 -4.93 -14.28
C MET A 259 -4.70 -5.77 -13.86
N VAL A 260 -3.52 -5.14 -13.88
CA VAL A 260 -2.21 -5.65 -13.48
C VAL A 260 -1.80 -4.93 -12.19
N PRO A 261 -2.12 -5.50 -11.01
CA PRO A 261 -1.79 -4.92 -9.72
C PRO A 261 -0.29 -5.10 -9.43
N PRO A 262 0.25 -4.45 -8.39
CA PRO A 262 1.60 -4.75 -7.94
C PRO A 262 1.72 -6.18 -7.43
N CYS A 263 2.90 -6.78 -7.61
CA CYS A 263 3.31 -8.02 -6.92
C CYS A 263 3.94 -7.75 -5.54
N ILE A 264 4.14 -6.48 -5.19
CA ILE A 264 4.45 -6.01 -3.84
C ILE A 264 3.12 -5.74 -3.13
N ASN A 265 2.85 -6.51 -2.06
CA ASN A 265 1.52 -6.70 -1.48
C ASN A 265 0.52 -7.31 -2.48
N LYS A 266 -0.74 -7.48 -2.05
CA LYS A 266 -1.76 -8.24 -2.80
C LYS A 266 -2.68 -7.34 -3.64
N PHE A 267 -3.32 -7.93 -4.66
CA PHE A 267 -4.14 -7.17 -5.61
C PHE A 267 -5.36 -6.47 -5.00
N TYR A 268 -5.87 -6.97 -3.87
CA TYR A 268 -7.17 -6.55 -3.35
C TYR A 268 -7.20 -5.12 -2.82
N ILE A 269 -6.09 -4.38 -2.88
CA ILE A 269 -6.11 -2.91 -2.77
C ILE A 269 -7.02 -2.25 -3.80
N LEU A 270 -7.16 -2.85 -4.99
CA LEU A 270 -8.07 -2.41 -6.05
C LEU A 270 -9.52 -2.93 -5.85
N ASP A 271 -9.71 -3.84 -4.89
CA ASP A 271 -10.99 -4.52 -4.60
C ASP A 271 -11.16 -4.75 -3.10
N LEU A 272 -11.09 -3.69 -2.30
CA LEU A 272 -11.16 -3.79 -0.83
C LEU A 272 -12.58 -4.19 -0.38
N GLN A 273 -13.38 -3.23 0.06
CA GLN A 273 -14.78 -3.41 0.41
C GLN A 273 -15.66 -2.89 -0.74
N PRO A 274 -16.95 -3.27 -0.80
CA PRO A 274 -17.86 -2.81 -1.85
C PRO A 274 -17.91 -1.28 -2.01
N GLU A 275 -17.74 -0.53 -0.92
CA GLU A 275 -17.81 0.93 -0.93
C GLU A 275 -16.51 1.60 -1.41
N ASN A 276 -15.42 0.85 -1.60
CA ASN A 276 -14.13 1.34 -2.05
C ASN A 276 -13.39 0.41 -3.02
N SER A 277 -14.12 -0.43 -3.74
CA SER A 277 -13.59 -1.27 -4.81
C SER A 277 -13.57 -0.53 -6.17
N LEU A 278 -12.38 -0.34 -6.72
CA LEU A 278 -12.20 0.18 -8.08
C LEU A 278 -12.66 -0.85 -9.12
N VAL A 279 -12.46 -2.14 -8.84
CA VAL A 279 -12.98 -3.24 -9.66
C VAL A 279 -14.50 -3.16 -9.78
N ALA A 280 -15.21 -3.11 -8.65
CA ALA A 280 -16.67 -3.05 -8.64
C ALA A 280 -17.17 -1.79 -9.36
N TYR A 281 -16.44 -0.67 -9.21
CA TYR A 281 -16.74 0.56 -9.94
C TYR A 281 -16.61 0.37 -11.45
N ALA A 282 -15.51 -0.20 -11.96
CA ALA A 282 -15.29 -0.44 -13.38
C ALA A 282 -16.32 -1.43 -13.97
N VAL A 283 -16.68 -2.48 -13.22
CA VAL A 283 -17.76 -3.41 -13.59
C VAL A 283 -19.10 -2.67 -13.70
N ALA A 284 -19.41 -1.79 -12.75
CA ALA A 284 -20.62 -0.98 -12.76
C ALA A 284 -20.66 0.06 -13.89
N GLN A 285 -19.50 0.50 -14.40
CA GLN A 285 -19.41 1.34 -15.61
C GLN A 285 -19.63 0.56 -16.91
N GLY A 286 -19.83 -0.77 -16.84
CA GLY A 286 -20.13 -1.60 -18.01
C GLY A 286 -18.88 -2.13 -18.72
N HIS A 287 -17.77 -2.32 -18.01
CA HIS A 287 -16.61 -3.04 -18.54
C HIS A 287 -16.64 -4.52 -18.14
N THR A 288 -16.20 -5.39 -19.05
CA THR A 288 -15.78 -6.74 -18.65
C THR A 288 -14.40 -6.63 -18.02
N VAL A 289 -14.29 -6.89 -16.71
CA VAL A 289 -13.06 -6.68 -15.95
C VAL A 289 -12.38 -8.01 -15.63
N PHE A 290 -11.08 -8.05 -15.89
CA PHE A 290 -10.18 -9.11 -15.47
C PHE A 290 -9.13 -8.57 -14.50
N MET A 291 -8.71 -9.39 -13.55
CA MET A 291 -7.64 -9.06 -12.59
C MET A 291 -6.59 -10.16 -12.59
N LEU A 292 -5.33 -9.76 -12.72
CA LEU A 292 -4.19 -10.63 -12.49
C LEU A 292 -3.93 -10.72 -10.97
N SER A 293 -4.03 -11.91 -10.40
CA SER A 293 -3.70 -12.19 -9.00
C SER A 293 -2.37 -12.93 -8.93
N TRP A 294 -1.32 -12.22 -8.49
CA TRP A 294 0.01 -12.81 -8.28
C TRP A 294 -0.01 -13.87 -7.17
N ARG A 295 0.74 -14.95 -7.37
CA ARG A 295 1.05 -15.92 -6.32
C ARG A 295 2.03 -15.30 -5.31
N ASN A 296 1.85 -15.63 -4.04
CA ASN A 296 2.88 -15.34 -3.04
C ASN A 296 4.03 -16.33 -3.21
N VAL A 297 5.19 -15.84 -3.66
CA VAL A 297 6.32 -16.71 -4.04
C VAL A 297 6.89 -17.42 -2.82
N LYS A 298 7.07 -18.74 -2.96
CA LYS A 298 7.75 -19.59 -1.97
C LYS A 298 9.09 -20.06 -2.54
N ALA A 299 9.83 -20.83 -1.75
CA ALA A 299 11.20 -21.23 -2.09
C ALA A 299 11.30 -21.98 -3.44
N ASP A 300 10.25 -22.68 -3.86
CA ASP A 300 10.13 -23.35 -5.16
C ASP A 300 10.28 -22.38 -6.33
N LEU A 301 9.76 -21.16 -6.20
CA LEU A 301 9.77 -20.11 -7.23
C LEU A 301 10.76 -18.97 -6.93
N GLY A 302 11.64 -19.13 -5.94
CA GLY A 302 12.63 -18.11 -5.57
C GLY A 302 13.70 -17.84 -6.64
N HIS A 303 13.70 -18.60 -7.73
CA HIS A 303 14.63 -18.46 -8.85
C HIS A 303 14.07 -17.60 -10.00
N LEU A 304 12.78 -17.26 -9.98
CA LEU A 304 12.16 -16.48 -11.05
C LEU A 304 12.78 -15.08 -11.16
N GLY A 305 12.99 -14.64 -12.40
CA GLY A 305 13.53 -13.34 -12.76
C GLY A 305 12.44 -12.35 -13.19
N TRP A 306 12.89 -11.17 -13.63
CA TRP A 306 11.99 -10.14 -14.18
C TRP A 306 11.25 -10.64 -15.43
N ASP A 307 11.96 -11.29 -16.34
CA ASP A 307 11.39 -11.81 -17.59
C ASP A 307 10.29 -12.85 -17.36
N ASP A 308 10.38 -13.68 -16.32
CA ASP A 308 9.32 -14.63 -15.98
C ASP A 308 8.01 -13.92 -15.58
N TYR A 309 8.10 -12.77 -14.92
CA TYR A 309 6.94 -11.94 -14.59
C TYR A 309 6.33 -11.26 -15.81
N LEU A 310 7.14 -10.97 -16.83
CA LEU A 310 6.66 -10.47 -18.11
C LEU A 310 5.96 -11.58 -18.90
N GLU A 311 6.66 -12.68 -19.18
CA GLU A 311 6.20 -13.76 -20.06
C GLU A 311 5.08 -14.59 -19.41
N SER A 312 5.36 -15.23 -18.28
CA SER A 312 4.41 -16.10 -17.56
C SER A 312 3.40 -15.31 -16.72
N GLY A 313 3.62 -14.00 -16.56
CA GLY A 313 2.70 -13.11 -15.85
C GLY A 313 1.86 -12.26 -16.81
N VAL A 314 2.35 -11.07 -17.15
CA VAL A 314 1.57 -10.03 -17.84
C VAL A 314 1.20 -10.44 -19.27
N ILE A 315 2.16 -10.92 -20.07
CA ILE A 315 1.95 -11.33 -21.47
C ILE A 315 0.96 -12.49 -21.54
N GLU A 316 1.15 -13.51 -20.71
CA GLU A 316 0.23 -14.65 -20.62
C GLU A 316 -1.18 -14.20 -20.20
N ALA A 317 -1.30 -13.27 -19.24
CA ALA A 317 -2.59 -12.73 -18.86
C ALA A 317 -3.29 -11.98 -20.00
N MET A 318 -2.54 -11.16 -20.76
CA MET A 318 -3.07 -10.47 -21.94
C MET A 318 -3.51 -11.47 -23.02
N ARG A 319 -2.74 -12.52 -23.27
CA ARG A 319 -3.08 -13.59 -24.22
C ARG A 319 -4.41 -14.26 -23.84
N VAL A 320 -4.55 -14.70 -22.59
CA VAL A 320 -5.77 -15.36 -22.10
C VAL A 320 -6.98 -14.44 -22.21
N VAL A 321 -6.88 -13.17 -21.79
CA VAL A 321 -7.99 -12.21 -21.85
C VAL A 321 -8.42 -11.92 -23.30
N ARG A 322 -7.46 -11.78 -24.23
CA ARG A 322 -7.75 -11.62 -25.66
C ARG A 322 -8.46 -12.84 -26.23
N GLU A 323 -8.01 -14.03 -25.88
CA GLU A 323 -8.62 -15.28 -26.33
C GLU A 323 -10.06 -15.42 -25.82
N ILE A 324 -10.31 -15.18 -24.54
CA ILE A 324 -11.66 -15.26 -23.94
C ILE A 324 -12.60 -14.22 -24.55
N SER A 325 -12.13 -12.97 -24.72
CA SER A 325 -12.96 -11.89 -25.26
C SER A 325 -13.14 -11.94 -26.78
N GLY A 326 -12.29 -12.69 -27.49
CA GLY A 326 -12.20 -12.68 -28.94
C GLY A 326 -11.75 -11.34 -29.53
N GLN A 327 -11.19 -10.44 -28.70
CA GLN A 327 -10.76 -9.12 -29.14
C GLN A 327 -9.27 -9.13 -29.48
N PRO A 328 -8.87 -8.53 -30.62
CA PRO A 328 -7.46 -8.42 -30.98
C PRO A 328 -6.70 -7.44 -30.08
N ARG A 329 -7.41 -6.46 -29.49
CA ARG A 329 -6.86 -5.46 -28.57
C ARG A 329 -7.73 -5.30 -27.33
N ILE A 330 -7.09 -5.11 -26.19
CA ILE A 330 -7.76 -4.95 -24.88
C ILE A 330 -7.31 -3.67 -24.19
N ASN A 331 -8.11 -3.19 -23.24
CA ASN A 331 -7.69 -2.11 -22.36
C ASN A 331 -6.91 -2.70 -21.19
N VAL A 332 -5.84 -2.04 -20.77
CA VAL A 332 -4.98 -2.50 -19.68
C VAL A 332 -4.78 -1.40 -18.64
N LEU A 333 -4.67 -1.80 -17.37
CA LEU A 333 -4.41 -0.91 -16.25
C LEU A 333 -3.29 -1.51 -15.41
N GLY A 334 -2.24 -0.75 -15.13
CA GLY A 334 -1.17 -1.11 -14.22
C GLY A 334 -1.16 -0.22 -12.99
N PHE A 335 -0.89 -0.79 -11.82
CA PHE A 335 -0.78 -0.05 -10.56
C PHE A 335 0.58 -0.30 -9.90
N CYS A 336 1.28 0.78 -9.51
CA CYS A 336 2.59 0.72 -8.86
C CYS A 336 3.59 -0.11 -9.71
N VAL A 337 4.31 -1.07 -9.13
CA VAL A 337 5.23 -1.94 -9.90
C VAL A 337 4.51 -2.78 -10.98
N GLY A 338 3.20 -3.03 -10.83
CA GLY A 338 2.37 -3.65 -11.88
C GLY A 338 2.27 -2.76 -13.13
N GLY A 339 2.32 -1.44 -12.97
CA GLY A 339 2.45 -0.49 -14.07
C GLY A 339 3.82 -0.49 -14.72
N THR A 340 4.90 -0.66 -13.96
CA THR A 340 6.26 -0.80 -14.52
C THR A 340 6.39 -2.10 -15.33
N LEU A 341 5.86 -3.21 -14.82
CA LEU A 341 5.77 -4.48 -15.54
C LEU A 341 4.92 -4.35 -16.82
N LEU A 342 3.78 -3.66 -16.73
CA LEU A 342 2.90 -3.41 -17.87
C LEU A 342 3.55 -2.52 -18.93
N GLY A 343 4.23 -1.44 -18.55
CA GLY A 343 4.96 -0.57 -19.47
C GLY A 343 6.11 -1.31 -20.17
N THR A 344 6.86 -2.12 -19.42
CA THR A 344 7.90 -2.99 -20.00
C THR A 344 7.28 -4.00 -20.98
N THR A 345 6.16 -4.62 -20.61
CA THR A 345 5.42 -5.55 -21.48
C THR A 345 4.93 -4.87 -22.75
N ALA A 346 4.38 -3.65 -22.65
CA ALA A 346 3.90 -2.90 -23.81
C ALA A 346 5.04 -2.62 -24.82
N ALA A 347 6.23 -2.26 -24.33
CA ALA A 347 7.41 -2.08 -25.18
C ALA A 347 7.93 -3.40 -25.77
N VAL A 348 7.91 -4.51 -25.00
CA VAL A 348 8.22 -5.86 -25.53
C VAL A 348 7.27 -6.23 -26.66
N LEU A 349 5.97 -6.00 -26.50
CA LEU A 349 4.96 -6.28 -27.52
C LEU A 349 5.17 -5.39 -28.76
N ALA A 350 5.48 -4.10 -28.57
CA ALA A 350 5.80 -3.20 -29.68
C ALA A 350 7.03 -3.69 -30.48
N ALA A 351 8.12 -4.08 -29.80
CA ALA A 351 9.32 -4.62 -30.42
C ALA A 351 9.07 -5.95 -31.15
N ARG A 352 8.09 -6.75 -30.70
CA ARG A 352 7.64 -7.99 -31.37
C ARG A 352 6.68 -7.72 -32.53
N GLY A 353 6.24 -6.47 -32.75
CA GLY A 353 5.22 -6.12 -33.74
C GLY A 353 3.80 -6.53 -33.33
N GLU A 354 3.57 -6.77 -32.04
CA GLU A 354 2.32 -7.26 -31.47
C GLU A 354 1.46 -6.12 -30.94
N GLN A 355 0.38 -5.81 -31.66
CA GLN A 355 -0.52 -4.71 -31.31
C GLN A 355 -1.71 -5.21 -30.48
N TRP A 356 -1.49 -5.48 -29.19
CA TRP A 356 -2.47 -6.10 -28.29
C TRP A 356 -3.19 -5.13 -27.35
N ILE A 357 -2.72 -3.88 -27.26
CA ILE A 357 -3.24 -2.86 -26.33
C ILE A 357 -4.06 -1.84 -27.12
N GLU A 358 -5.28 -1.57 -26.68
CA GLU A 358 -6.13 -0.48 -27.20
C GLU A 358 -5.88 0.82 -26.44
N SER A 359 -5.80 0.74 -25.11
CA SER A 359 -5.49 1.86 -24.23
C SER A 359 -4.81 1.35 -22.96
N MET A 360 -3.98 2.21 -22.36
CA MET A 360 -3.21 1.89 -21.16
C MET A 360 -3.53 2.88 -20.03
N THR A 361 -3.74 2.40 -18.82
CA THR A 361 -3.84 3.22 -17.60
C THR A 361 -2.66 2.91 -16.68
N LEU A 362 -1.93 3.94 -16.23
CA LEU A 362 -0.84 3.82 -15.27
C LEU A 362 -1.21 4.58 -13.99
N LEU A 363 -1.42 3.84 -12.90
CA LEU A 363 -1.76 4.41 -11.59
C LEU A 363 -0.53 4.42 -10.69
N THR A 364 -0.09 5.62 -10.28
CA THR A 364 1.07 5.85 -9.38
C THR A 364 2.23 4.92 -9.73
N THR A 365 2.72 5.05 -10.96
CA THR A 365 3.70 4.15 -11.57
C THR A 365 4.94 4.95 -11.96
N PHE A 366 6.11 4.35 -11.81
CA PHE A 366 7.34 4.86 -12.41
C PHE A 366 7.63 4.12 -13.71
N LEU A 367 7.90 4.89 -14.76
CA LEU A 367 8.67 4.45 -15.93
C LEU A 367 10.05 5.14 -15.98
N ASP A 368 10.13 6.37 -15.44
CA ASP A 368 11.37 7.04 -15.07
C ASP A 368 11.54 7.01 -13.54
N PHE A 369 12.69 6.51 -13.07
CA PHE A 369 13.06 6.39 -11.66
C PHE A 369 14.07 7.45 -11.21
N SER A 370 14.22 8.56 -11.95
CA SER A 370 15.12 9.67 -11.61
C SER A 370 14.69 10.42 -10.35
N GLU A 371 13.41 10.33 -10.00
CA GLU A 371 12.84 10.86 -8.75
C GLU A 371 12.16 9.74 -7.92
N PRO A 372 12.92 8.75 -7.41
CA PRO A 372 12.36 7.57 -6.75
C PRO A 372 11.82 7.85 -5.33
N GLY A 373 11.77 9.12 -4.94
CA GLY A 373 11.39 9.58 -3.62
C GLY A 373 12.31 9.05 -2.52
N VAL A 374 11.72 8.86 -1.34
CA VAL A 374 12.44 8.43 -0.13
C VAL A 374 13.04 7.03 -0.30
N LEU A 375 12.52 6.18 -1.18
CA LEU A 375 13.07 4.83 -1.40
C LEU A 375 14.50 4.88 -1.96
N GLY A 376 14.82 5.84 -2.84
CA GLY A 376 16.17 5.98 -3.41
C GLY A 376 17.27 6.33 -2.39
N VAL A 377 16.87 6.84 -1.22
CA VAL A 377 17.79 7.10 -0.09
C VAL A 377 18.50 5.81 0.33
N PHE A 378 17.78 4.68 0.31
CA PHE A 378 18.26 3.38 0.81
C PHE A 378 18.99 2.52 -0.24
N ILE A 379 19.00 2.93 -1.51
CA ILE A 379 19.43 2.05 -2.62
C ILE A 379 20.73 2.56 -3.24
N ASP A 380 21.90 2.13 -2.77
CA ASP A 380 23.21 2.34 -3.42
C ASP A 380 23.78 1.06 -4.02
N GLU A 381 24.89 1.22 -4.76
CA GLU A 381 25.63 0.12 -5.39
C GLU A 381 26.04 -0.94 -4.37
N ASP A 382 26.54 -0.55 -3.19
CA ASP A 382 26.96 -1.50 -2.16
C ASP A 382 25.77 -2.34 -1.66
N PHE A 383 24.62 -1.70 -1.41
CA PHE A 383 23.40 -2.42 -1.04
C PHE A 383 22.91 -3.36 -2.14
N VAL A 384 22.85 -2.91 -3.39
CA VAL A 384 22.38 -3.72 -4.52
C VAL A 384 23.33 -4.89 -4.79
N ALA A 385 24.64 -4.66 -4.84
CA ALA A 385 25.64 -5.70 -5.03
C ALA A 385 25.59 -6.75 -3.89
N TRP A 386 25.36 -6.31 -2.66
CA TRP A 386 25.15 -7.24 -1.54
C TRP A 386 23.90 -8.11 -1.74
N ARG A 387 22.76 -7.53 -2.15
CA ARG A 387 21.54 -8.31 -2.46
C ARG A 387 21.77 -9.28 -3.62
N GLU A 388 22.46 -8.87 -4.67
CA GLU A 388 22.78 -9.75 -5.80
C GLU A 388 23.65 -10.93 -5.40
N SER A 389 24.64 -10.69 -4.54
CA SER A 389 25.53 -11.76 -4.03
C SER A 389 24.81 -12.76 -3.12
N THR A 390 23.72 -12.36 -2.47
CA THR A 390 23.02 -13.16 -1.47
C THR A 390 21.78 -13.86 -2.01
N ILE A 391 20.97 -13.16 -2.81
CA ILE A 391 19.68 -13.65 -3.32
C ILE A 391 19.53 -13.50 -4.85
N GLY A 392 20.48 -12.87 -5.54
CA GLY A 392 20.37 -12.57 -6.98
C GLY A 392 20.42 -13.80 -7.90
N ARG A 393 20.87 -14.97 -7.41
CA ARG A 393 20.87 -16.25 -8.15
C ARG A 393 19.83 -17.24 -7.65
N GLY A 394 18.87 -16.76 -6.85
CA GLY A 394 17.87 -17.57 -6.18
C GLY A 394 17.75 -17.20 -4.71
N GLY A 395 16.55 -17.32 -4.16
CA GLY A 395 16.24 -16.95 -2.79
C GLY A 395 14.96 -16.12 -2.73
N LEU A 396 14.64 -15.61 -1.54
CA LEU A 396 13.44 -14.81 -1.33
C LEU A 396 13.77 -13.50 -0.65
N VAL A 397 13.08 -12.45 -1.07
CA VAL A 397 12.84 -11.29 -0.23
C VAL A 397 11.57 -11.56 0.55
N HIS A 398 11.70 -11.69 1.86
CA HIS A 398 10.54 -11.92 2.72
C HIS A 398 9.67 -10.67 2.81
N GLY A 399 8.34 -10.83 2.76
CA GLY A 399 7.39 -9.71 2.81
C GLY A 399 7.58 -8.80 4.03
N ARG A 400 8.08 -9.34 5.16
CA ARG A 400 8.46 -8.55 6.34
C ARG A 400 9.54 -7.50 6.08
N GLU A 401 10.52 -7.81 5.21
CA GLU A 401 11.61 -6.88 4.86
C GLU A 401 11.05 -5.70 4.09
N LEU A 402 10.16 -5.96 3.13
CA LEU A 402 9.49 -4.93 2.34
C LEU A 402 8.55 -4.07 3.20
N ALA A 403 7.75 -4.70 4.08
CA ALA A 403 6.81 -4.01 4.96
C ALA A 403 7.50 -3.02 5.90
N VAL A 404 8.68 -3.37 6.42
CA VAL A 404 9.49 -2.47 7.24
C VAL A 404 9.88 -1.22 6.45
N THR A 405 10.39 -1.37 5.23
CA THR A 405 10.78 -0.24 4.38
C THR A 405 9.60 0.70 4.14
N PHE A 406 8.40 0.19 3.83
CA PHE A 406 7.22 1.03 3.61
C PHE A 406 6.73 1.77 4.87
N ASN A 407 6.76 1.13 6.05
CA ASN A 407 6.33 1.76 7.29
C ASN A 407 7.22 2.94 7.70
N PHE A 408 8.53 2.88 7.41
CA PHE A 408 9.47 3.97 7.71
C PHE A 408 9.38 5.16 6.75
N LEU A 409 8.59 5.07 5.67
CA LEU A 409 8.34 6.20 4.76
C LEU A 409 7.45 7.29 5.39
N ARG A 410 6.64 6.95 6.41
CA ARG A 410 5.85 7.90 7.22
C ARG A 410 5.85 7.51 8.69
N PRO A 411 6.96 7.69 9.42
CA PRO A 411 7.11 7.22 10.80
C PRO A 411 6.08 7.85 11.75
N ASN A 412 5.71 9.12 11.56
CA ASN A 412 4.71 9.76 12.40
C ASN A 412 3.33 9.08 12.26
N ASP A 413 2.87 8.88 11.02
CA ASP A 413 1.55 8.31 10.73
C ASP A 413 1.47 6.80 10.97
N LEU A 414 2.55 6.06 10.66
CA LEU A 414 2.55 4.59 10.58
C LEU A 414 3.29 3.91 11.75
N VAL A 415 4.07 4.64 12.55
CA VAL A 415 4.79 4.07 13.71
C VAL A 415 4.35 4.77 14.99
N TRP A 416 4.62 6.07 15.11
CA TRP A 416 4.47 6.78 16.38
C TRP A 416 3.02 6.94 16.83
N ASN A 417 2.09 7.20 15.89
CA ASN A 417 0.67 7.24 16.23
C ASN A 417 0.18 5.94 16.91
N TYR A 418 0.62 4.78 16.44
CA TYR A 418 0.25 3.48 17.01
C TYR A 418 0.98 3.16 18.31
N VAL A 419 2.26 3.55 18.42
CA VAL A 419 2.98 3.46 19.69
C VAL A 419 2.22 4.23 20.79
N VAL A 420 1.75 5.43 20.48
CA VAL A 420 1.01 6.26 21.43
C VAL A 420 -0.38 5.68 21.74
N SER A 421 -1.20 5.38 20.73
CA SER A 421 -2.57 4.88 20.97
C SER A 421 -2.57 3.47 21.56
N SER A 422 -1.84 2.54 20.95
CA SER A 422 -1.83 1.14 21.35
C SER A 422 -1.05 0.91 22.63
N TYR A 423 0.18 1.40 22.74
CA TYR A 423 1.06 1.04 23.85
C TYR A 423 0.92 1.99 25.05
N LEU A 424 0.74 3.30 24.83
CA LEU A 424 0.61 4.25 25.93
C LEU A 424 -0.84 4.38 26.43
N LYS A 425 -1.82 4.40 25.52
CA LYS A 425 -3.24 4.57 25.86
C LYS A 425 -4.02 3.26 25.95
N GLY A 426 -3.43 2.12 25.56
CA GLY A 426 -4.07 0.80 25.63
C GLY A 426 -5.25 0.64 24.68
N GLU A 427 -5.32 1.46 23.64
CA GLU A 427 -6.39 1.42 22.65
C GLU A 427 -6.20 0.22 21.72
N ALA A 428 -7.30 -0.41 21.32
CA ALA A 428 -7.25 -1.41 20.26
C ALA A 428 -6.95 -0.72 18.93
N PRO A 429 -6.15 -1.33 18.04
CA PRO A 429 -5.92 -0.75 16.72
C PRO A 429 -7.25 -0.69 15.95
N PRO A 430 -7.52 0.40 15.20
CA PRO A 430 -8.77 0.54 14.47
C PRO A 430 -8.90 -0.55 13.39
N ALA A 431 -10.12 -1.02 13.13
CA ALA A 431 -10.40 -1.87 11.98
C ALA A 431 -10.41 -1.00 10.71
N PHE A 432 -9.31 -1.03 9.97
CA PHE A 432 -9.12 -0.24 8.77
C PHE A 432 -8.54 -1.12 7.67
N ASP A 433 -9.34 -1.34 6.63
CA ASP A 433 -9.04 -2.23 5.51
C ASP A 433 -7.72 -1.92 4.80
N LEU A 434 -7.37 -0.64 4.64
CA LEU A 434 -6.09 -0.24 4.02
C LEU A 434 -4.87 -0.73 4.81
N LEU A 435 -4.95 -0.72 6.15
CA LEU A 435 -3.87 -1.16 7.00
C LEU A 435 -3.83 -2.68 7.11
N TYR A 436 -4.97 -3.35 6.94
CA TYR A 436 -5.03 -4.80 6.80
C TYR A 436 -4.33 -5.25 5.52
N TRP A 437 -4.60 -4.56 4.41
CA TRP A 437 -3.86 -4.78 3.17
C TRP A 437 -2.36 -4.54 3.33
N ASN A 438 -1.97 -3.46 4.01
CA ASN A 438 -0.56 -3.13 4.22
C ASN A 438 0.19 -4.20 5.04
N SER A 439 -0.48 -4.84 6.00
CA SER A 439 0.11 -5.90 6.83
C SER A 439 0.11 -7.28 6.16
N ASP A 440 -0.66 -7.47 5.09
CA ASP A 440 -0.77 -8.71 4.32
C ASP A 440 0.24 -8.75 3.17
N SER A 441 1.52 -8.81 3.56
CA SER A 441 2.66 -8.71 2.65
C SER A 441 2.88 -9.95 1.77
N THR A 442 3.63 -9.77 0.68
CA THR A 442 4.04 -10.84 -0.25
C THR A 442 5.55 -10.97 -0.30
N ASN A 443 6.03 -12.19 -0.55
CA ASN A 443 7.43 -12.44 -0.88
C ASN A 443 7.70 -12.15 -2.35
N LEU A 444 8.96 -11.83 -2.67
CA LEU A 444 9.45 -11.73 -4.05
C LEU A 444 10.64 -12.68 -4.27
N PRO A 445 10.79 -13.25 -5.48
CA PRO A 445 12.02 -13.95 -5.85
C PRO A 445 13.21 -13.00 -5.80
N GLY A 446 14.34 -13.51 -5.33
CA GLY A 446 15.57 -12.74 -5.23
C GLY A 446 16.07 -12.16 -6.57
N PRO A 447 16.11 -12.95 -7.67
CA PRO A 447 16.55 -12.44 -8.98
C PRO A 447 15.65 -11.32 -9.52
N MET A 448 14.32 -11.49 -9.47
CA MET A 448 13.36 -10.46 -9.86
C MET A 448 13.54 -9.16 -9.07
N TYR A 449 13.69 -9.24 -7.74
CA TYR A 449 13.91 -8.07 -6.90
C TYR A 449 15.24 -7.36 -7.19
N CYS A 450 16.33 -8.11 -7.35
CA CYS A 450 17.64 -7.54 -7.63
C CYS A 450 17.66 -6.82 -8.99
N TRP A 451 17.07 -7.46 -10.01
CA TRP A 451 16.90 -6.84 -11.33
C TRP A 451 16.12 -5.53 -11.22
N TYR A 452 15.00 -5.56 -10.50
CA TYR A 452 14.18 -4.37 -10.31
C TYR A 452 14.97 -3.25 -9.63
N LEU A 453 15.70 -3.52 -8.54
CA LEU A 453 16.52 -2.50 -7.89
C LEU A 453 17.63 -1.95 -8.78
N ARG A 454 18.40 -2.83 -9.43
CA ARG A 454 19.56 -2.42 -10.24
C ARG A 454 19.13 -1.59 -11.44
N HIS A 455 18.23 -2.12 -12.25
CA HIS A 455 17.92 -1.54 -13.56
C HIS A 455 16.90 -0.40 -13.49
N THR A 456 16.13 -0.27 -12.39
CA THR A 456 15.20 0.85 -12.20
C THR A 456 15.73 1.85 -11.18
N TYR A 457 15.63 1.55 -9.88
CA TYR A 457 15.97 2.51 -8.82
C TYR A 457 17.43 3.00 -8.84
N LEU A 458 18.39 2.13 -9.17
CA LEU A 458 19.82 2.46 -9.11
C LEU A 458 20.33 3.06 -10.42
N GLN A 459 20.11 2.37 -11.55
CA GLN A 459 20.68 2.73 -12.84
C GLN A 459 19.69 3.43 -13.77
N ASN A 460 18.38 3.37 -13.47
CA ASN A 460 17.30 4.00 -14.23
C ASN A 460 17.41 3.74 -15.76
N GLU A 461 17.64 2.49 -16.12
CA GLU A 461 17.93 2.07 -17.50
C GLU A 461 16.64 1.84 -18.31
N LEU A 462 15.48 1.68 -17.66
CA LEU A 462 14.21 1.43 -18.35
C LEU A 462 13.75 2.60 -19.24
N ARG A 463 14.09 3.84 -18.86
CA ARG A 463 13.83 5.06 -19.64
C ARG A 463 14.76 5.22 -20.85
N GLU A 464 15.84 4.43 -20.93
CA GLU A 464 16.84 4.56 -21.99
C GLU A 464 16.50 3.60 -23.14
N PRO A 465 16.17 4.11 -24.34
CA PRO A 465 15.82 3.27 -25.49
C PRO A 465 16.84 2.17 -25.79
N GLY A 466 16.39 0.92 -25.80
CA GLY A 466 17.18 -0.26 -26.15
C GLY A 466 18.26 -0.65 -25.13
N ARG A 467 18.33 0.03 -23.98
CA ARG A 467 19.34 -0.25 -22.94
C ARG A 467 19.12 -1.59 -22.26
N LEU A 468 17.86 -1.94 -22.01
CA LEU A 468 17.47 -3.21 -21.38
C LEU A 468 16.99 -4.20 -22.44
N ILE A 469 17.43 -5.45 -22.30
CA ILE A 469 16.84 -6.58 -23.00
C ILE A 469 15.88 -7.27 -22.03
N CYS A 470 14.59 -7.26 -22.36
CA CYS A 470 13.55 -7.94 -21.58
C CYS A 470 12.79 -8.89 -22.49
N ALA A 471 12.54 -10.10 -22.03
CA ALA A 471 11.82 -11.12 -22.80
C ALA A 471 12.45 -11.32 -24.20
N GLY A 472 13.79 -11.29 -24.26
CA GLY A 472 14.58 -11.50 -25.48
C GLY A 472 14.61 -10.35 -26.48
N VAL A 473 14.00 -9.19 -26.21
CA VAL A 473 13.98 -8.03 -27.12
C VAL A 473 14.46 -6.75 -26.42
N PRO A 474 15.10 -5.81 -27.15
CA PRO A 474 15.41 -4.50 -26.61
C PRO A 474 14.12 -3.73 -26.32
N VAL A 475 14.05 -3.13 -25.13
CA VAL A 475 12.89 -2.36 -24.67
C VAL A 475 13.09 -0.88 -24.99
N ASP A 476 12.12 -0.29 -25.67
CA ASP A 476 12.01 1.15 -25.88
C ASP A 476 10.58 1.59 -25.56
N LEU A 477 10.43 2.43 -24.54
CA LEU A 477 9.13 2.97 -24.14
C LEU A 477 8.56 3.95 -25.18
N GLY A 478 9.42 4.55 -26.02
CA GLY A 478 9.02 5.43 -27.10
C GLY A 478 8.26 4.71 -28.23
N GLU A 479 8.38 3.39 -28.33
CA GLU A 479 7.64 2.57 -29.29
C GLU A 479 6.20 2.26 -28.82
N ILE A 480 5.82 2.70 -27.61
CA ILE A 480 4.46 2.55 -27.09
C ILE A 480 3.56 3.67 -27.65
N ASP A 481 2.92 3.38 -28.78
CA ASP A 481 1.96 4.27 -29.45
C ASP A 481 0.50 3.88 -29.14
N VAL A 482 0.09 4.04 -27.87
CA VAL A 482 -1.30 3.84 -27.44
C VAL A 482 -1.80 4.99 -26.57
N PRO A 483 -3.11 5.33 -26.63
CA PRO A 483 -3.71 6.26 -25.69
C PRO A 483 -3.45 5.85 -24.24
N THR A 484 -2.82 6.73 -23.46
CA THR A 484 -2.39 6.43 -22.09
C THR A 484 -2.93 7.43 -21.07
N TYR A 485 -3.63 6.91 -20.06
CA TYR A 485 -4.07 7.66 -18.88
C TYR A 485 -3.05 7.47 -17.75
N ILE A 486 -2.42 8.55 -17.31
CA ILE A 486 -1.39 8.55 -16.27
C ILE A 486 -1.96 9.25 -15.05
N TYR A 487 -1.90 8.57 -13.90
CA TYR A 487 -2.39 9.11 -12.64
C TYR A 487 -1.26 9.20 -11.60
N GLY A 488 -1.14 10.35 -10.96
CA GLY A 488 -0.30 10.56 -9.77
C GLY A 488 -1.14 10.98 -8.55
N SER A 489 -0.56 10.85 -7.35
CA SER A 489 -1.14 11.37 -6.10
C SER A 489 -0.26 12.48 -5.54
N ARG A 490 -0.84 13.66 -5.27
CA ARG A 490 -0.11 14.90 -4.94
C ARG A 490 0.77 14.78 -3.70
N GLU A 491 0.30 14.08 -2.67
CA GLU A 491 1.06 13.84 -1.44
C GLU A 491 1.61 12.40 -1.38
N ASP A 492 1.86 11.77 -2.52
CA ASP A 492 2.52 10.47 -2.62
C ASP A 492 4.02 10.60 -2.34
N HIS A 493 4.52 9.76 -1.42
CA HIS A 493 5.92 9.71 -1.03
C HIS A 493 6.59 8.39 -1.47
N ILE A 494 5.79 7.42 -1.94
CA ILE A 494 6.24 6.14 -2.48
C ILE A 494 6.54 6.33 -3.96
N VAL A 495 5.60 6.93 -4.69
CA VAL A 495 5.74 7.33 -6.08
C VAL A 495 5.44 8.83 -6.18
N PRO A 496 6.40 9.72 -5.89
CA PRO A 496 6.19 11.14 -6.03
C PRO A 496 5.65 11.46 -7.42
N TRP A 497 4.61 12.30 -7.47
CA TRP A 497 3.87 12.51 -8.70
C TRP A 497 4.73 13.15 -9.82
N HIS A 498 5.81 13.86 -9.47
CA HIS A 498 6.83 14.32 -10.42
C HIS A 498 7.44 13.15 -11.22
N GLY A 499 7.88 12.08 -10.55
CA GLY A 499 8.42 10.90 -11.24
C GLY A 499 7.35 10.12 -12.01
N ALA A 500 6.09 10.13 -11.56
CA ALA A 500 4.99 9.60 -12.38
C ALA A 500 4.76 10.46 -13.64
N TYR A 501 4.87 11.78 -13.53
CA TYR A 501 4.72 12.75 -14.62
C TYR A 501 5.81 12.59 -15.70
N GLU A 502 7.02 12.19 -15.33
CA GLU A 502 8.10 11.91 -16.29
C GLU A 502 7.74 10.82 -17.31
N SER A 503 6.79 9.93 -16.99
CA SER A 503 6.23 8.99 -17.96
C SER A 503 5.67 9.70 -19.21
N THR A 504 5.25 10.97 -19.08
CA THR A 504 4.77 11.78 -20.21
C THR A 504 5.84 12.14 -21.24
N ARG A 505 7.12 11.95 -20.90
CA ARG A 505 8.27 12.19 -21.78
C ARG A 505 8.75 10.93 -22.50
N LEU A 506 8.28 9.76 -22.05
CA LEU A 506 8.78 8.46 -22.50
C LEU A 506 7.83 7.75 -23.47
N LEU A 507 6.53 8.09 -23.45
CA LEU A 507 5.50 7.44 -24.25
C LEU A 507 5.11 8.28 -25.47
N ALA A 508 4.92 7.65 -26.63
CA ALA A 508 4.63 8.34 -27.88
C ALA A 508 3.13 8.60 -28.13
N GLY A 509 2.26 7.70 -27.67
CA GLY A 509 0.82 7.79 -27.92
C GLY A 509 0.12 8.97 -27.22
N PRO A 510 -1.17 9.24 -27.49
CA PRO A 510 -1.90 10.32 -26.85
C PRO A 510 -1.95 10.20 -25.32
N LEU A 511 -1.55 11.24 -24.59
CA LEU A 511 -1.40 11.18 -23.14
C LEU A 511 -2.42 12.06 -22.40
N ARG A 512 -2.93 11.54 -21.29
CA ARG A 512 -3.73 12.29 -20.31
C ARG A 512 -3.11 12.12 -18.93
N PHE A 513 -2.65 13.21 -18.32
CA PHE A 513 -2.18 13.18 -16.93
C PHE A 513 -3.26 13.74 -15.99
N VAL A 514 -3.50 13.05 -14.87
CA VAL A 514 -4.41 13.48 -13.80
C VAL A 514 -3.73 13.33 -12.45
N LEU A 515 -3.88 14.33 -11.59
CA LEU A 515 -3.30 14.33 -10.26
C LEU A 515 -4.42 14.26 -9.21
N GLY A 516 -4.47 13.23 -8.39
CA GLY A 516 -5.39 13.17 -7.27
C GLY A 516 -4.82 13.77 -5.99
N ALA A 517 -5.66 14.33 -5.13
CA ALA A 517 -5.26 14.70 -3.78
C ALA A 517 -5.02 13.45 -2.90
N SER A 518 -4.32 13.65 -1.78
CA SER A 518 -3.85 12.66 -0.81
C SER A 518 -2.61 11.86 -1.23
N GLY A 519 -2.23 10.89 -0.39
CA GLY A 519 -1.05 10.04 -0.60
C GLY A 519 -1.37 8.75 -1.33
N HIS A 520 -0.34 7.96 -1.62
CA HIS A 520 -0.33 6.76 -2.46
C HIS A 520 -1.67 6.00 -2.55
N ILE A 521 -2.12 5.42 -1.43
CA ILE A 521 -3.36 4.63 -1.42
C ILE A 521 -4.61 5.49 -1.29
N ALA A 522 -4.59 6.51 -0.43
CA ALA A 522 -5.77 7.31 -0.11
C ALA A 522 -6.20 8.26 -1.24
N GLY A 523 -5.29 8.53 -2.19
CA GLY A 523 -5.55 9.25 -3.43
C GLY A 523 -6.06 8.33 -4.54
N VAL A 524 -5.35 7.22 -4.79
CA VAL A 524 -5.75 6.21 -5.80
C VAL A 524 -7.12 5.61 -5.45
N ILE A 525 -7.28 5.12 -4.22
CA ILE A 525 -8.51 4.53 -3.71
C ILE A 525 -9.40 5.62 -3.10
N ASN A 526 -9.94 6.47 -3.98
CA ASN A 526 -10.90 7.51 -3.62
C ASN A 526 -12.23 7.25 -4.32
N PRO A 527 -13.21 6.58 -3.69
CA PRO A 527 -14.42 6.14 -4.36
C PRO A 527 -15.33 7.30 -4.78
N ALA A 528 -15.86 7.22 -6.00
CA ALA A 528 -16.74 8.25 -6.57
C ALA A 528 -17.97 8.55 -5.70
N SER A 529 -18.52 7.54 -5.01
CA SER A 529 -19.71 7.67 -4.17
C SER A 529 -19.51 8.52 -2.91
N LYS A 530 -18.27 8.71 -2.45
CA LYS A 530 -17.99 9.40 -1.17
C LYS A 530 -17.81 10.91 -1.34
N GLY A 531 -17.61 11.41 -2.56
CA GLY A 531 -17.47 12.85 -2.84
C GLY A 531 -16.34 13.56 -2.07
N LYS A 532 -15.30 12.81 -1.66
CA LYS A 532 -14.19 13.36 -0.86
C LYS A 532 -13.06 13.84 -1.75
N ARG A 533 -12.27 14.78 -1.21
CA ARG A 533 -11.03 15.32 -1.79
C ARG A 533 -11.27 16.05 -3.13
N SER A 534 -10.24 16.12 -3.95
CA SER A 534 -10.20 16.75 -5.26
C SER A 534 -9.18 16.05 -6.17
N HIS A 535 -9.17 16.43 -7.43
CA HIS A 535 -8.18 16.05 -8.43
C HIS A 535 -7.93 17.20 -9.41
N TRP A 536 -6.79 17.22 -10.07
CA TRP A 536 -6.39 18.24 -11.04
C TRP A 536 -6.32 17.65 -12.44
N ILE A 537 -6.79 18.41 -13.41
CA ILE A 537 -6.76 18.08 -14.83
C ILE A 537 -6.10 19.25 -15.57
N GLY A 538 -5.09 18.94 -16.39
CA GLY A 538 -4.44 19.91 -17.28
C GLY A 538 -4.86 19.71 -18.73
N GLU A 539 -4.88 20.79 -19.51
CA GLU A 539 -5.19 20.76 -20.94
C GLU A 539 -3.96 20.46 -21.81
N SER A 540 -2.75 20.73 -21.30
CA SER A 540 -1.47 20.50 -21.97
C SER A 540 -0.51 19.74 -21.07
N LEU A 541 0.61 19.30 -21.62
CA LEU A 541 1.67 18.57 -20.90
C LEU A 541 3.02 19.29 -21.08
N PRO A 542 3.25 20.43 -20.40
CA PRO A 542 4.54 21.13 -20.46
C PRO A 542 5.69 20.22 -19.99
N GLU A 543 6.93 20.64 -20.24
CA GLU A 543 8.11 19.87 -19.86
C GLU A 543 8.23 19.69 -18.35
N LYS A 544 7.96 20.73 -17.57
CA LYS A 544 8.05 20.69 -16.11
C LYS A 544 6.71 20.34 -15.48
N ALA A 545 6.74 19.36 -14.58
CA ALA A 545 5.58 18.94 -13.81
C ALA A 545 4.94 20.09 -13.00
N ASP A 546 5.75 20.96 -12.39
CA ASP A 546 5.23 22.10 -11.61
C ASP A 546 4.49 23.13 -12.49
N ASP A 547 4.95 23.33 -13.73
CA ASP A 547 4.26 24.20 -14.69
C ASP A 547 2.91 23.58 -15.09
N TRP A 548 2.85 22.26 -15.20
CA TRP A 548 1.58 21.54 -15.41
C TRP A 548 0.62 21.77 -14.25
N LEU A 549 1.07 21.61 -13.00
CA LEU A 549 0.22 21.82 -11.83
C LEU A 549 -0.26 23.26 -11.70
N ALA A 550 0.60 24.23 -12.04
CA ALA A 550 0.25 25.66 -12.03
C ALA A 550 -0.85 26.00 -13.06
N ALA A 551 -0.91 25.28 -14.18
CA ALA A 551 -1.91 25.46 -15.22
C ALA A 551 -3.15 24.55 -15.05
N ALA A 552 -3.08 23.51 -14.22
CA ALA A 552 -4.14 22.54 -14.05
C ALA A 552 -5.34 23.10 -13.26
N THR A 553 -6.54 22.66 -13.61
CA THR A 553 -7.77 23.03 -12.92
C THR A 553 -8.11 22.00 -11.85
N GLU A 554 -8.39 22.46 -10.63
CA GLU A 554 -8.87 21.60 -9.54
C GLU A 554 -10.36 21.29 -9.69
N HIS A 555 -10.71 20.01 -9.59
CA HIS A 555 -12.06 19.49 -9.63
C HIS A 555 -12.40 18.80 -8.29
N PRO A 556 -13.57 19.07 -7.69
CA PRO A 556 -13.96 18.43 -6.45
C PRO A 556 -14.28 16.95 -6.66
N GLY A 557 -13.99 16.13 -5.65
CA GLY A 557 -14.31 14.71 -5.62
C GLY A 557 -13.24 13.79 -6.22
N SER A 558 -13.65 12.54 -6.44
CA SER A 558 -12.81 11.48 -7.00
C SER A 558 -12.43 11.73 -8.45
N TRP A 559 -11.26 11.26 -8.85
CA TRP A 559 -10.81 11.19 -10.24
C TRP A 559 -11.40 10.00 -11.01
N TRP A 560 -12.00 9.01 -10.33
CA TRP A 560 -12.56 7.81 -10.98
C TRP A 560 -13.59 8.12 -12.07
N PRO A 561 -14.50 9.11 -11.93
CA PRO A 561 -15.41 9.48 -13.01
C PRO A 561 -14.71 10.02 -14.26
N ASP A 562 -13.58 10.73 -14.09
CA ASP A 562 -12.77 11.21 -15.20
C ASP A 562 -12.14 10.03 -15.95
N TRP A 563 -11.51 9.11 -15.21
CA TRP A 563 -10.95 7.89 -15.77
C TRP A 563 -12.00 7.02 -16.46
N ALA A 564 -13.17 6.82 -15.84
CA ALA A 564 -14.25 6.05 -16.43
C ALA A 564 -14.77 6.66 -17.74
N LYS A 565 -14.88 8.00 -17.79
CA LYS A 565 -15.27 8.70 -19.01
C LYS A 565 -14.25 8.48 -20.12
N TRP A 566 -12.95 8.63 -19.81
CA TRP A 566 -11.87 8.38 -20.75
C TRP A 566 -11.85 6.91 -21.22
N LEU A 567 -11.96 5.96 -20.31
CA LEU A 567 -11.92 4.53 -20.62
C LEU A 567 -13.10 4.08 -21.51
N ALA A 568 -14.27 4.72 -21.34
CA ALA A 568 -15.45 4.44 -22.16
C ALA A 568 -15.23 4.70 -23.66
N GLU A 569 -14.31 5.61 -24.02
CA GLU A 569 -13.95 5.90 -25.42
C GLU A 569 -13.24 4.70 -26.08
N PHE A 570 -12.61 3.84 -25.28
CA PHE A 570 -11.86 2.66 -25.74
C PHE A 570 -12.59 1.33 -25.51
N ALA A 571 -13.81 1.37 -24.99
CA ALA A 571 -14.61 0.18 -24.67
C ALA A 571 -15.07 -0.63 -25.90
N GLY A 572 -14.96 -0.05 -27.10
CA GLY A 572 -15.46 -0.66 -28.34
C GLY A 572 -16.98 -0.60 -28.45
N GLY A 573 -17.57 -1.54 -29.20
CA GLY A 573 -19.01 -1.63 -29.38
C GLY A 573 -19.72 -2.16 -28.14
N ARG A 574 -21.02 -1.86 -27.99
CA ARG A 574 -21.84 -2.41 -26.90
C ARG A 574 -22.26 -3.85 -27.23
N VAL A 575 -21.97 -4.79 -26.34
CA VAL A 575 -22.33 -6.21 -26.50
C VAL A 575 -23.10 -6.71 -25.27
N PRO A 576 -23.96 -7.74 -25.40
CA PRO A 576 -24.59 -8.39 -24.25
C PRO A 576 -23.52 -8.88 -23.27
N ALA A 577 -23.78 -8.69 -21.97
CA ALA A 577 -22.86 -9.17 -20.94
C ALA A 577 -22.71 -10.70 -20.99
N PRO A 578 -21.48 -11.23 -20.78
CA PRO A 578 -21.25 -12.67 -20.79
C PRO A 578 -22.06 -13.34 -19.68
N LYS A 579 -22.79 -14.41 -20.03
CA LYS A 579 -23.66 -15.13 -19.08
C LYS A 579 -22.91 -16.12 -18.20
N GLN A 580 -21.71 -16.51 -18.60
CA GLN A 580 -20.84 -17.45 -17.91
C GLN A 580 -19.42 -16.88 -17.90
N PRO A 581 -18.65 -17.10 -16.82
CA PRO A 581 -17.24 -16.76 -16.81
C PRO A 581 -16.45 -17.66 -17.77
N GLY A 582 -15.43 -17.06 -18.39
CA GLY A 582 -14.51 -17.73 -19.29
C GLY A 582 -15.15 -18.16 -20.60
N ASP A 583 -14.64 -19.25 -21.17
CA ASP A 583 -15.18 -19.88 -22.37
C ASP A 583 -14.96 -21.41 -22.35
N ALA A 584 -15.11 -22.08 -23.51
CA ALA A 584 -14.92 -23.52 -23.59
C ALA A 584 -13.48 -23.97 -23.26
N ARG A 585 -12.47 -23.12 -23.51
CA ARG A 585 -11.04 -23.36 -23.28
C ARG A 585 -10.64 -23.01 -21.86
N PHE A 586 -11.14 -21.88 -21.36
CA PHE A 586 -10.82 -21.31 -20.05
C PHE A 586 -12.06 -21.35 -19.16
N ARG A 587 -12.33 -22.51 -18.56
CA ARG A 587 -13.49 -22.67 -17.67
C ARG A 587 -13.19 -22.10 -16.29
N ALA A 588 -14.23 -21.68 -15.57
CA ALA A 588 -14.10 -21.31 -14.16
C ALA A 588 -13.49 -22.46 -13.33
N LEU A 589 -12.42 -22.15 -12.60
CA LEU A 589 -11.68 -23.07 -11.75
C LEU A 589 -12.19 -23.00 -10.30
N GLU A 590 -12.33 -21.77 -9.77
CA GLU A 590 -12.83 -21.49 -8.43
C GLU A 590 -13.43 -20.08 -8.35
N PRO A 591 -14.27 -19.76 -7.36
CA PRO A 591 -14.78 -18.41 -7.16
C PRO A 591 -13.67 -17.40 -6.85
N ALA A 592 -13.87 -16.14 -7.24
CA ALA A 592 -13.08 -15.03 -6.73
C ALA A 592 -13.15 -14.98 -5.19
N PRO A 593 -12.09 -14.57 -4.48
CA PRO A 593 -10.89 -13.90 -5.01
C PRO A 593 -9.75 -14.88 -5.38
N GLY A 594 -10.03 -16.18 -5.48
CA GLY A 594 -9.01 -17.21 -5.76
C GLY A 594 -8.22 -17.66 -4.53
N SER A 595 -7.36 -18.65 -4.73
CA SER A 595 -6.53 -19.28 -3.71
C SER A 595 -5.18 -18.57 -3.52
N TYR A 596 -4.58 -18.02 -4.58
CA TYR A 596 -3.24 -17.39 -4.50
C TYR A 596 -3.22 -16.18 -3.57
N VAL A 597 -4.26 -15.35 -3.60
CA VAL A 597 -4.37 -14.17 -2.71
C VAL A 597 -4.50 -14.55 -1.23
N LYS A 598 -4.94 -15.77 -0.92
CA LYS A 598 -5.10 -16.26 0.46
C LYS A 598 -3.80 -16.82 1.03
N GLU A 599 -2.77 -16.99 0.21
CA GLU A 599 -1.46 -17.44 0.66
C GLU A 599 -0.79 -16.37 1.53
N LYS A 600 -0.28 -16.78 2.70
CA LYS A 600 0.46 -15.91 3.62
C LYS A 600 1.95 -15.92 3.28
N ALA A 601 2.62 -14.81 3.53
CA ALA A 601 4.08 -14.79 3.56
C ALA A 601 4.55 -15.50 4.84
N ASP A 602 5.49 -16.44 4.70
CA ASP A 602 6.08 -17.19 5.81
C ASP A 602 7.00 -16.34 6.71
#